data_AF-A0A0S4PV21-F1
#
_entry.id   AF-A0A0S4PV21-F1
#
_cell.length_a   1.000
_cell.length_b   1.000
_cell.length_c   1.000
_cell.angle_alpha   90.00
_cell.angle_beta   90.00
_cell.angle_gamma   90.00
#
_symmetry.space_group_name_H-M   'P 1'
#
loop_
_entity.id
_entity.type
_entity.pdbx_description
1 polymer ?
#
loop_
_entity_poly.entity_id
_entity_poly.type
_entity_poly.pdbx_seq_one_letter_code
_entity_poly.pdbx_strand_id
1 'polypeptide(L)'
;MHKFNNFDVLIEIVIKEKQRAVGVQPMLYVCFPITELQCQPLLLGRVAEPKECSLLVLDSKDKDFLLETFKIFGMLSKNHNYDVLEILKII
;
A
#
# COMPACT_ATOMS: atom_id res chain seq x y z
N MET A 1 -3.10 9.92 7.78
CA MET A 1 -3.78 9.75 6.49
C MET A 1 -3.09 10.64 5.48
N HIS A 2 -2.60 10.09 4.38
CA HIS A 2 -2.00 10.83 3.26
C HIS A 2 -2.79 10.54 1.98
N LYS A 3 -3.18 11.58 1.24
CA LYS A 3 -3.99 11.48 0.01
C LYS A 3 -3.16 11.94 -1.19
N PHE A 4 -3.21 11.19 -2.28
CA PHE A 4 -2.58 11.55 -3.54
C PHE A 4 -3.52 12.39 -4.40
N ASN A 5 -3.01 13.41 -5.09
CA ASN A 5 -3.86 14.40 -5.77
C ASN A 5 -4.56 13.89 -7.04
N ASN A 6 -4.08 12.80 -7.66
CA ASN A 6 -4.64 12.25 -8.90
C ASN A 6 -5.36 10.89 -8.72
N PHE A 7 -5.27 10.30 -7.54
CA PHE A 7 -5.85 9.01 -7.21
C PHE A 7 -6.67 9.16 -5.93
N ASP A 8 -7.86 8.58 -5.85
CA ASP A 8 -8.54 8.36 -4.55
C ASP A 8 -7.85 7.22 -3.75
N VAL A 9 -6.54 7.08 -3.92
CA VAL A 9 -5.68 6.20 -3.15
C VAL A 9 -5.29 6.91 -1.85
N LEU A 10 -5.43 6.17 -0.76
CA LEU A 10 -5.16 6.58 0.59
C LEU A 10 -4.02 5.75 1.15
N ILE A 11 -3.08 6.40 1.84
CA ILE A 11 -2.15 5.70 2.73
C ILE A 11 -2.58 5.92 4.18
N GLU A 12 -2.78 4.81 4.87
CA GLU A 12 -3.09 4.76 6.29
C GLU A 12 -1.97 4.05 7.05
N ILE A 13 -1.58 4.63 8.19
CA ILE A 13 -0.60 4.05 9.10
C ILE A 13 -1.32 3.75 10.39
N VAL A 14 -1.35 2.47 10.77
CA VAL A 14 -1.99 2.02 12.01
C VAL A 14 -0.90 1.54 12.96
N ILE A 15 -0.85 2.14 14.15
CA ILE A 15 0.10 1.75 15.20
C ILE A 15 -0.55 0.67 16.05
N LYS A 16 0.08 -0.50 16.13
CA LYS A 16 -0.37 -1.63 16.97
C LYS A 16 0.73 -2.09 17.90
N GLU A 17 0.36 -2.76 18.98
CA GLU A 17 1.34 -3.45 19.83
C GLU A 17 2.00 -4.59 19.06
N LYS A 18 3.30 -4.81 19.31
CA LYS A 18 4.03 -5.93 18.69
C LYS A 18 3.52 -7.25 19.26
N GLN A 19 3.27 -8.21 18.38
CA GLN A 19 2.99 -9.58 18.83
C GLN A 19 4.27 -10.21 19.38
N ARG A 20 4.19 -10.70 20.62
CA ARG A 20 5.29 -11.41 21.31
C ARG A 20 6.58 -10.60 21.47
N ALA A 21 6.51 -9.26 21.46
CA ALA A 21 7.63 -8.38 21.74
C ALA A 21 7.15 -7.10 22.44
N VAL A 22 8.08 -6.35 23.05
CA VAL A 22 7.77 -5.08 23.70
C VAL A 22 7.79 -3.94 22.68
N GLY A 23 6.80 -3.03 22.80
CA GLY A 23 6.70 -1.81 22.01
C GLY A 23 5.62 -1.86 20.94
N VAL A 24 5.61 -0.84 20.10
CA VAL A 24 4.62 -0.69 19.01
C VAL A 24 5.25 -0.93 17.64
N GLN A 25 4.42 -1.28 16.69
CA GLN A 25 4.76 -1.47 15.29
C GLN A 25 3.76 -0.70 14.41
N PRO A 26 4.23 0.23 13.57
CA PRO A 26 3.41 0.84 12.54
C PRO A 26 3.16 -0.15 11.40
N MET A 27 1.92 -0.21 10.93
CA MET A 27 1.47 -1.01 9.80
C MET A 27 1.00 -0.06 8.71
N LEU A 28 1.52 -0.19 7.50
CA LEU A 28 1.13 0.61 6.34
C LEU A 28 0.04 -0.11 5.55
N TYR A 29 -1.05 0.59 5.27
CA TYR A 29 -2.13 0.14 4.41
C TYR A 29 -2.26 1.10 3.23
N VAL A 30 -2.34 0.54 2.04
CA VAL A 30 -2.71 1.25 0.80
C VAL A 30 -4.15 0.92 0.50
N CYS A 31 -5.02 1.93 0.52
CA CYS A 31 -6.44 1.77 0.25
C CYS A 31 -6.78 2.45 -1.07
N PHE A 32 -7.59 1.80 -1.90
CA PHE A 32 -8.04 2.33 -3.18
C PHE A 32 -9.49 1.90 -3.44
N PRO A 33 -10.24 2.65 -4.27
CA PRO A 33 -11.59 2.26 -4.66
C PRO A 33 -11.58 0.94 -5.42
N ILE A 34 -12.60 0.11 -5.19
CA ILE A 34 -12.77 -1.16 -5.94
C ILE A 34 -12.90 -0.94 -7.45
N THR A 35 -13.26 0.28 -7.88
CA THR A 35 -13.35 0.69 -9.29
C THR A 35 -12.00 0.80 -9.98
N GLU A 36 -10.90 0.87 -9.24
CA GLU A 36 -9.54 0.86 -9.80
C GLU A 36 -9.08 -0.56 -10.22
N LEU A 37 -9.84 -1.59 -9.87
CA LEU A 37 -9.51 -2.96 -10.22
C LEU A 37 -9.99 -3.32 -11.63
N GLN A 38 -9.07 -3.79 -12.45
CA GLN A 38 -9.40 -4.42 -13.72
C GLN A 38 -10.01 -5.80 -13.46
N CYS A 39 -11.29 -5.93 -13.78
CA CYS A 39 -12.08 -7.14 -13.59
C CYS A 39 -13.17 -7.24 -14.66
N GLN A 40 -13.48 -8.47 -15.08
CA GLN A 40 -14.59 -8.78 -15.98
C GLN A 40 -15.31 -10.02 -15.45
N PRO A 41 -16.60 -9.92 -15.06
CA PRO A 41 -17.43 -8.71 -15.00
C PRO A 41 -16.99 -7.74 -13.88
N LEU A 42 -17.42 -6.47 -13.98
CA LEU A 42 -17.18 -5.46 -12.93
C LEU A 42 -17.59 -5.99 -11.55
N LEU A 43 -16.81 -5.69 -10.52
CA LEU A 43 -17.09 -6.11 -9.13
C LEU A 43 -18.27 -5.33 -8.51
N LEU A 44 -18.52 -4.11 -8.98
CA LEU A 44 -19.56 -3.25 -8.43
C LEU A 44 -20.97 -3.80 -8.71
N GLY A 45 -21.80 -3.89 -7.68
CA GLY A 45 -23.20 -4.33 -7.80
C GLY A 45 -23.40 -5.84 -7.75
N ARG A 46 -22.36 -6.61 -7.40
CA ARG A 46 -22.45 -8.07 -7.21
C ARG A 46 -21.63 -8.53 -6.02
N VAL A 47 -21.76 -9.83 -5.72
CA VAL A 47 -20.91 -10.52 -4.75
C VAL A 47 -19.68 -11.07 -5.46
N ALA A 48 -18.54 -11.06 -4.79
CA ALA A 48 -17.33 -11.70 -5.28
C ALA A 48 -17.46 -13.23 -5.20
N GLU A 49 -17.03 -13.93 -6.25
CA GLU A 49 -17.06 -15.39 -6.27
C GLU A 49 -15.98 -15.99 -5.34
N PRO A 50 -16.14 -17.22 -4.86
CA PRO A 50 -15.14 -17.88 -4.04
C PRO A 50 -13.76 -17.91 -4.74
N LYS A 51 -12.75 -17.33 -4.08
CA LYS A 51 -11.37 -17.21 -4.59
C LYS A 51 -11.24 -16.33 -5.85
N GLU A 52 -12.19 -15.45 -6.10
CA GLU A 52 -12.07 -14.46 -7.17
C GLU A 52 -10.89 -13.51 -6.90
N CYS A 53 -10.10 -13.25 -7.93
CA CYS A 53 -8.98 -12.31 -7.92
C CYS A 53 -9.23 -11.23 -8.99
N SER A 54 -8.68 -10.04 -8.76
CA SER A 54 -8.72 -8.93 -9.72
C SER A 54 -7.38 -8.21 -9.74
N LEU A 55 -7.14 -7.44 -10.80
CA LEU A 55 -5.82 -6.83 -11.04
C LEU A 55 -5.87 -5.34 -10.72
N LEU A 56 -4.97 -4.90 -9.84
CA LEU A 56 -4.59 -3.49 -9.78
C LEU A 56 -3.44 -3.30 -10.78
N VAL A 57 -3.69 -2.55 -11.85
CA VAL A 57 -2.67 -2.27 -12.87
C VAL A 57 -1.95 -1.00 -12.50
N LEU A 58 -0.64 -1.10 -12.31
CA LEU A 58 0.23 0.05 -12.09
C LEU A 58 1.09 0.27 -13.33
N ASP A 59 1.07 1.48 -13.88
CA ASP A 59 1.85 1.88 -15.05
C ASP A 59 2.82 3.03 -14.75
N SER A 60 3.41 3.61 -15.79
CA SER A 60 4.40 4.69 -15.65
C SER A 60 3.85 5.96 -14.98
N LYS A 61 2.53 6.13 -14.91
CA LYS A 61 1.85 7.24 -14.22
C LYS A 61 1.83 7.05 -12.70
N ASP A 62 1.96 5.82 -12.23
CA ASP A 62 1.85 5.46 -10.81
C ASP A 62 3.20 5.40 -10.10
N LYS A 63 4.28 5.69 -10.82
CA LYS A 63 5.65 5.67 -10.30
C LYS A 63 5.82 6.57 -9.07
N ASP A 64 5.17 7.74 -9.07
CA ASP A 64 5.30 8.71 -7.99
C ASP A 64 4.57 8.20 -6.74
N PHE A 65 3.40 7.59 -6.94
CA PHE A 65 2.66 6.92 -5.87
C PHE A 65 3.48 5.79 -5.22
N LEU A 66 4.10 4.94 -6.02
CA LEU A 66 4.95 3.85 -5.51
C LEU A 66 6.16 4.40 -4.75
N LEU A 67 6.83 5.42 -5.31
CA LEU A 67 8.01 6.02 -4.70
C LEU A 67 7.68 6.71 -3.36
N GLU A 68 6.57 7.44 -3.29
CA GLU A 68 6.11 8.07 -2.05
C GLU A 68 5.68 7.04 -1.02
N THR A 69 4.98 5.98 -1.42
CA THR A 69 4.64 4.86 -0.52
C THR A 69 5.90 4.24 0.08
N PHE A 70 6.92 4.03 -0.75
CA PHE A 70 8.20 3.47 -0.31
C PHE A 70 8.96 4.41 0.63
N LYS A 71 8.95 5.71 0.34
CA LYS A 71 9.51 6.75 1.22
C LYS A 71 8.81 6.78 2.57
N ILE A 72 7.47 6.73 2.58
CA ILE A 72 6.67 6.70 3.81
C ILE A 72 7.04 5.46 4.63
N PHE A 73 7.16 4.29 4.00
CA PHE A 73 7.57 3.06 4.67
C PHE A 73 8.92 3.21 5.38
N GLY A 74 9.90 3.82 4.71
CA GLY A 74 11.22 4.12 5.28
C GLY A 74 11.21 5.11 6.44
N MET A 75 10.13 5.85 6.66
CA MET A 75 9.96 6.77 7.79
C MET A 75 9.29 6.13 9.00
N LEU A 76 8.75 4.92 8.86
CA LEU A 76 7.93 4.29 9.91
C LEU A 76 8.74 3.80 11.12
N SER A 77 9.97 3.33 10.89
CA SER A 77 10.86 2.90 11.98
C SER A 77 12.32 2.90 11.54
N LYS A 78 13.25 2.84 12.50
CA LYS A 78 14.69 2.73 12.20
C LYS A 78 15.01 1.49 11.35
N ASN A 79 14.33 0.38 11.63
CA ASN A 79 14.55 -0.87 10.88
C ASN A 79 14.02 -0.72 9.45
N HIS A 80 12.81 -0.20 9.26
CA HIS A 80 12.27 0.03 7.91
C HIS A 80 13.11 1.04 7.13
N ASN A 81 13.65 2.06 7.80
CA ASN A 81 14.57 3.00 7.18
C ASN A 81 15.82 2.31 6.65
N TYR A 82 16.43 1.46 7.47
CA TYR A 82 17.58 0.65 7.08
C TYR A 82 17.24 -0.26 5.90
N ASP A 83 16.15 -1.02 5.98
CA ASP A 83 15.72 -1.94 4.92
C ASP A 83 15.50 -1.22 3.58
N VAL A 84 14.84 -0.06 3.61
CA VAL A 84 14.62 0.79 2.44
C VAL A 84 15.95 1.25 1.83
N LEU A 85 16.90 1.71 2.64
CA LEU A 85 18.21 2.13 2.16
C LEU A 85 19.01 0.97 1.56
N GLU A 86 18.93 -0.23 2.13
CA GLU A 86 19.59 -1.42 1.55
C GLU A 86 18.96 -1.82 0.22
N ILE A 87 17.62 -1.77 0.08
CA ILE A 87 16.95 -2.00 -1.20
C ILE A 87 17.41 -0.98 -2.25
N LEU A 88 17.49 0.31 -1.89
CA LEU A 88 17.94 1.38 -2.79
C LEU A 88 19.41 1.25 -3.23
N LYS A 89 20.24 0.48 -2.53
CA LYS A 89 21.62 0.19 -2.96
C LYS A 89 21.69 -0.91 -4.03
N ILE A 90 20.64 -1.71 -4.17
CA ILE A 90 20.60 -2.86 -5.08
C ILE A 90 19.98 -2.48 -6.44
N ILE A 91 19.12 -1.44 -6.45
CA ILE A 91 18.43 -0.91 -7.64
C ILE A 91 19.29 0.18 -8.28
#